data_AF-A0A151SI28-F1
#
_entry.id   AF-A0A151SI28-F1
#
_cell.length_a   1.000
_cell.length_b   1.000
_cell.length_c   1.000
_cell.angle_alpha   90.00
_cell.angle_beta   90.00
_cell.angle_gamma   90.00
#
_symmetry.space_group_name_H-M   'P 1'
#
loop_
_entity.id
_entity.type
_entity.pdbx_description
1 polymer ?
#
loop_
_entity_poly.entity_id
_entity_poly.type
_entity_poly.pdbx_seq_one_letter_code
_entity_poly.pdbx_strand_id
1 'polypeptide(L)'
;MQHNSLATMDNLRRRNTQGQDVNATCIFCGKAEETTKHIVFSCAITIWKDIYVLNSNKERNRWQVIWCAVTWNIWKARNNSRFRGVQFLKEKTYQDIIYFSWLWLSMDSSFQYNYQEWIVNPGACL
;
A
#
# COMPACT_ATOMS: atom_id res chain seq x y z
N MET A 1 15.28 21.52 -13.54
CA MET A 1 14.62 21.47 -12.21
C MET A 1 13.68 20.27 -12.18
N GLN A 2 14.15 19.11 -11.68
CA GLN A 2 13.44 17.84 -11.82
C GLN A 2 12.49 17.56 -10.66
N HIS A 3 11.23 17.38 -11.02
CA HIS A 3 10.06 17.29 -10.17
C HIS A 3 9.78 15.82 -9.79
N ASN A 4 9.90 15.51 -8.51
CA ASN A 4 9.30 14.41 -7.73
C ASN A 4 8.46 13.34 -8.49
N SER A 5 9.15 12.45 -9.19
CA SER A 5 8.77 11.05 -9.21
C SER A 5 8.89 10.47 -7.79
N LEU A 6 8.05 9.49 -7.43
CA LEU A 6 8.07 8.83 -6.12
C LEU A 6 9.53 8.52 -5.73
N ALA A 7 9.96 8.75 -4.49
CA ALA A 7 11.29 8.30 -4.05
C ALA A 7 11.27 6.76 -3.97
N THR A 8 11.47 6.13 -5.12
CA THR A 8 11.56 4.69 -5.32
C THR A 8 12.89 4.42 -5.99
N MET A 9 13.41 3.22 -5.78
CA MET A 9 14.70 2.80 -6.33
C MET A 9 14.77 2.92 -7.86
N ASP A 10 13.65 2.69 -8.56
CA ASP A 10 13.54 2.91 -10.00
C ASP A 10 13.71 4.37 -10.43
N ASN A 11 13.28 5.31 -9.58
CA ASN A 11 13.40 6.74 -9.84
C ASN A 11 14.79 7.28 -9.53
N LEU A 12 15.54 6.60 -8.65
CA LEU A 12 16.96 6.86 -8.40
C LEU A 12 17.82 6.30 -9.53
N ARG A 13 17.53 5.07 -10.01
CA ARG A 13 18.21 4.44 -11.16
C ARG A 13 18.19 5.28 -12.43
N ARG A 14 17.09 6.00 -12.71
CA ARG A 14 16.95 6.85 -13.90
C ARG A 14 17.70 8.19 -13.83
N ARG A 15 18.29 8.57 -12.69
CA ARG A 15 18.88 9.91 -12.47
C ARG A 15 20.42 9.97 -12.50
N ASN A 16 21.13 8.92 -12.93
CA ASN A 16 22.59 8.94 -13.17
C ASN A 16 23.43 9.44 -11.97
N THR A 17 23.17 8.95 -10.76
CA THR A 17 24.19 8.99 -9.70
C THR A 17 25.18 7.87 -9.95
N GLN A 18 26.34 8.22 -10.49
CA GLN A 18 27.51 7.35 -10.57
C GLN A 18 27.79 6.72 -9.20
N GLY A 19 27.88 5.39 -9.17
CA GLY A 19 28.86 4.72 -8.31
C GLY A 19 28.42 4.18 -6.95
N GLN A 20 27.15 3.91 -6.67
CA GLN A 20 26.81 3.06 -5.54
C GLN A 20 25.77 2.01 -5.93
N ASP A 21 26.06 0.75 -5.61
CA ASP A 21 25.15 -0.38 -5.59
C ASP A 21 23.97 -0.03 -4.68
N VAL A 22 22.96 0.66 -5.23
CA VAL A 22 21.82 1.08 -4.44
C VAL A 22 20.95 -0.16 -4.27
N ASN A 23 21.10 -0.80 -3.12
CA ASN A 23 20.43 -2.01 -2.73
C ASN A 23 18.91 -1.84 -2.90
N ALA A 24 18.34 -2.45 -3.95
CA ALA A 24 16.91 -2.36 -4.29
C ALA A 24 16.02 -3.24 -3.41
N THR A 25 16.60 -3.85 -2.37
CA THR A 25 15.85 -4.61 -1.40
C THR A 25 14.98 -3.69 -0.56
N CYS A 26 13.78 -4.18 -0.26
CA CYS A 26 12.81 -3.54 0.60
C CYS A 26 13.43 -3.16 1.93
N ILE A 27 13.33 -1.88 2.31
CA ILE A 27 13.93 -1.39 3.56
C ILE A 27 13.35 -2.07 4.81
N PHE A 28 12.14 -2.62 4.69
CA PHE A 28 11.42 -3.20 5.81
C PHE A 28 11.82 -4.66 6.10
N CYS A 29 12.11 -5.46 5.06
CA CYS A 29 12.50 -6.86 5.27
C CYS A 29 13.90 -7.21 4.80
N GLY A 30 14.53 -6.39 3.96
CA GLY A 30 15.85 -6.63 3.36
C GLY A 30 15.95 -7.87 2.45
N LYS A 31 14.82 -8.52 2.13
CA LYS A 31 14.79 -9.87 1.51
C LYS A 31 14.34 -9.91 0.05
N ALA A 32 13.58 -8.92 -0.41
CA ALA A 32 13.04 -8.89 -1.76
C ALA A 32 13.00 -7.46 -2.29
N GLU A 33 12.86 -7.29 -3.60
CA GLU A 33 12.78 -5.97 -4.23
C GLU A 33 11.59 -5.15 -3.69
N GLU A 34 11.84 -3.87 -3.44
CA GLU A 34 10.81 -2.96 -2.93
C GLU A 34 9.76 -2.63 -4.00
N THR A 35 8.60 -3.27 -3.89
CA THR A 35 7.44 -3.00 -4.76
C THR A 35 6.18 -2.81 -3.91
N THR A 36 5.15 -2.12 -4.43
CA THR A 36 3.87 -1.98 -3.70
C THR A 36 3.25 -3.32 -3.36
N LYS A 37 3.34 -4.31 -4.26
CA LYS A 37 2.88 -5.69 -3.98
C LYS A 37 3.64 -6.31 -2.82
N HIS A 38 4.97 -6.19 -2.84
CA HIS A 38 5.82 -6.69 -1.77
C HIS A 38 5.51 -5.98 -0.44
N ILE A 39 5.48 -4.64 -0.39
CA ILE A 39 5.21 -3.87 0.83
C ILE A 39 3.86 -4.28 1.45
N VAL A 40 2.81 -4.36 0.64
CA VAL A 40 1.43 -4.57 1.12
C VAL A 40 1.14 -6.03 1.50
N PHE A 41 1.55 -7.00 0.67
CA PHE A 41 1.11 -8.40 0.85
C PHE A 41 2.20 -9.33 1.39
N SER A 42 3.46 -9.03 1.18
CA SER A 42 4.54 -9.97 1.54
C SER A 42 5.34 -9.48 2.74
N CYS A 43 5.67 -8.19 2.74
CA CYS A 43 6.51 -7.53 3.72
C CYS A 43 5.71 -7.13 4.96
N ALA A 44 4.54 -6.50 4.79
CA ALA A 44 3.67 -6.18 5.91
C ALA A 44 3.29 -7.46 6.66
N ILE A 45 2.89 -8.53 5.96
CA ILE A 45 2.53 -9.81 6.61
C ILE A 45 3.70 -10.37 7.44
N THR A 46 4.94 -10.27 6.98
CA THR A 46 6.11 -10.73 7.76
C THR A 46 6.36 -9.85 8.97
N ILE A 47 6.33 -8.52 8.83
CA ILE A 47 6.48 -7.57 9.95
C ILE A 47 5.39 -7.78 11.01
N TRP A 48 4.14 -7.94 10.59
CA TRP A 48 3.01 -8.07 11.53
C TRP A 48 2.95 -9.44 12.20
N LYS A 49 3.44 -10.51 11.56
CA LYS A 49 3.53 -11.85 12.16
C LYS A 49 4.42 -11.87 13.40
N ASP A 50 5.49 -11.08 13.40
CA ASP A 50 6.45 -11.05 14.51
C ASP A 50 5.95 -10.20 15.70
N ILE A 51 4.97 -9.30 15.50
CA ILE A 51 4.56 -8.32 16.52
C ILE A 51 3.31 -8.77 17.32
N TYR A 52 2.40 -9.59 16.79
CA TYR A 52 1.13 -9.89 17.51
C TYR A 52 0.66 -11.36 17.39
N VAL A 53 0.65 -12.09 18.52
CA VAL A 53 0.04 -13.43 18.66
C VAL A 53 -1.40 -13.30 19.19
N LEU A 54 -2.46 -13.40 18.36
CA LEU A 54 -3.88 -13.61 18.80
C LEU A 54 -4.74 -14.29 17.68
N ASN A 55 -6.00 -14.62 17.97
CA ASN A 55 -6.67 -15.91 17.74
C ASN A 55 -7.41 -16.22 16.41
N SER A 56 -7.33 -15.42 15.34
CA SER A 56 -7.78 -15.84 13.99
C SER A 56 -7.00 -15.12 12.88
N ASN A 57 -6.39 -15.88 11.96
CA ASN A 57 -5.46 -15.34 10.96
C ASN A 57 -6.17 -14.58 9.82
N LYS A 58 -7.43 -14.90 9.52
CA LYS A 58 -8.08 -14.48 8.26
C LYS A 58 -8.66 -13.06 8.32
N GLU A 59 -9.54 -12.79 9.29
CA GLU A 59 -10.13 -11.45 9.51
C GLU A 59 -9.04 -10.42 9.80
N ARG A 60 -8.01 -10.81 10.56
CA ARG A 60 -6.84 -9.97 10.84
C ARG A 60 -6.11 -9.56 9.56
N ASN A 61 -5.80 -10.51 8.69
CA ASN A 61 -5.09 -10.20 7.45
C ASN A 61 -5.90 -9.23 6.59
N ARG A 62 -7.23 -9.36 6.57
CA ARG A 62 -8.11 -8.45 5.85
C ARG A 62 -8.10 -7.03 6.44
N TRP A 63 -8.19 -6.91 7.76
CA TRP A 63 -8.04 -5.62 8.45
C TRP A 63 -6.68 -4.97 8.20
N GLN A 64 -5.60 -5.75 8.14
CA GLN A 64 -4.27 -5.25 7.79
C GLN A 64 -4.23 -4.70 6.36
N VAL A 65 -4.85 -5.38 5.40
CA VAL A 65 -4.97 -4.90 4.02
C VAL A 65 -5.71 -3.56 3.96
N ILE A 66 -6.81 -3.40 4.71
CA ILE A 66 -7.52 -2.11 4.82
C ILE A 66 -6.60 -1.04 5.39
N TRP A 67 -5.89 -1.33 6.48
CA TRP A 67 -4.98 -0.37 7.11
C TRP A 67 -3.87 0.07 6.15
N CYS A 68 -3.30 -0.87 5.38
CA CYS A 68 -2.35 -0.55 4.32
C CYS A 68 -2.97 0.34 3.25
N ALA A 69 -4.21 0.06 2.81
CA ALA A 69 -4.89 0.88 1.79
C ALA A 69 -5.15 2.31 2.29
N VAL A 70 -5.54 2.46 3.55
CA VAL A 70 -5.73 3.77 4.20
C VAL A 70 -4.41 4.55 4.24
N THR A 71 -3.38 3.95 4.84
CA THR A 71 -2.06 4.61 5.01
C THR A 71 -1.42 4.97 3.67
N TRP A 72 -1.48 4.08 2.68
CA TRP A 72 -0.97 4.32 1.34
C TRP A 72 -1.67 5.49 0.64
N ASN A 73 -3.01 5.52 0.64
CA ASN A 73 -3.74 6.57 -0.06
C ASN A 73 -3.61 7.93 0.62
N ILE A 74 -3.55 7.98 1.96
CA ILE A 74 -3.23 9.23 2.69
C ILE A 74 -1.84 9.73 2.31
N TRP A 75 -0.83 8.85 2.34
CA TRP A 75 0.53 9.20 1.96
C TRP A 75 0.61 9.69 0.50
N LYS A 76 -0.06 9.00 -0.42
CA LYS A 76 -0.17 9.36 -1.84
C LYS A 76 -0.84 10.72 -2.04
N ALA A 77 -1.96 10.97 -1.38
CA ALA A 77 -2.70 12.25 -1.45
C ALA A 77 -1.85 13.41 -0.91
N ARG A 78 -1.19 13.22 0.24
CA ARG A 78 -0.26 14.20 0.83
C ARG A 78 0.90 14.50 -0.12
N ASN A 79 1.54 13.49 -0.68
CA ASN A 79 2.68 13.68 -1.58
C ASN A 79 2.28 14.36 -2.89
N ASN A 80 1.14 13.98 -3.46
CA ASN A 80 0.61 14.67 -4.64
C ASN A 80 0.34 16.15 -4.37
N SER A 81 -0.18 16.47 -3.19
CA SER A 81 -0.43 17.86 -2.79
C SER A 81 0.85 18.64 -2.57
N ARG A 82 1.79 18.06 -1.82
CA ARG A 82 3.05 18.72 -1.45
C ARG A 82 4.01 18.87 -2.60
N PHE A 83 4.07 17.89 -3.50
CA PHE A 83 5.14 17.77 -4.49
C PHE A 83 4.66 17.82 -5.92
N ARG A 84 3.35 17.71 -6.17
CA ARG A 84 2.78 17.75 -7.52
C ARG A 84 1.79 18.88 -7.74
N GLY A 85 1.56 19.72 -6.73
CA GLY A 85 0.58 20.81 -6.80
C GLY A 85 -0.86 20.34 -7.00
N VAL A 86 -1.14 19.06 -6.80
CA VAL A 86 -2.50 18.51 -6.93
C VAL A 86 -3.31 18.95 -5.72
N GLN A 87 -4.46 19.56 -5.91
CA GLN A 87 -5.31 19.94 -4.78
C GLN A 87 -5.73 18.70 -3.98
N PHE A 88 -5.56 18.77 -2.65
CA PHE A 88 -6.08 17.73 -1.76
C PHE A 88 -7.61 17.76 -1.77
N LEU A 89 -8.22 16.65 -2.18
CA LEU A 89 -9.67 16.45 -2.14
C LEU A 89 -9.96 15.28 -1.21
N LYS A 90 -10.60 15.57 -0.07
CA LYS A 90 -10.94 14.56 0.94
C LYS A 90 -11.83 13.47 0.34
N GLU A 91 -12.84 13.86 -0.44
CA GLU A 91 -13.79 12.93 -1.07
C GLU A 91 -13.10 11.95 -2.02
N LYS A 92 -12.24 12.47 -2.91
CA LYS A 92 -11.42 11.64 -3.79
C LYS A 92 -10.52 10.68 -3.02
N THR A 93 -9.89 11.15 -1.94
CA THR A 93 -9.03 10.32 -1.11
C THR A 93 -9.83 9.20 -0.43
N TYR A 94 -11.05 9.50 0.02
CA TYR A 94 -11.95 8.50 0.59
C TYR A 94 -12.36 7.44 -0.45
N GLN A 95 -12.76 7.87 -1.65
CA GLN A 95 -13.09 6.97 -2.76
C GLN A 95 -11.90 6.08 -3.16
N ASP A 96 -10.70 6.65 -3.23
CA ASP A 96 -9.47 5.90 -3.48
C ASP A 96 -9.22 4.87 -2.36
N ILE A 97 -9.41 5.21 -1.09
CA ILE A 97 -9.26 4.27 0.05
C ILE A 97 -10.25 3.09 -0.09
N ILE A 98 -11.52 3.38 -0.36
CA ILE A 98 -12.55 2.35 -0.51
C ILE A 98 -12.24 1.45 -1.70
N TYR A 99 -11.88 2.03 -2.85
CA TYR A 99 -11.49 1.28 -4.03
C TYR A 99 -10.26 0.41 -3.81
N PHE A 100 -9.17 0.97 -3.28
CA PHE A 100 -7.92 0.24 -3.09
C PHE A 100 -8.03 -0.82 -1.98
N SER A 101 -8.80 -0.58 -0.92
CA SER A 101 -9.05 -1.61 0.10
C SER A 101 -9.77 -2.82 -0.49
N TRP A 102 -10.82 -2.62 -1.29
CA TRP A 102 -11.47 -3.71 -2.01
C TRP A 102 -10.55 -4.37 -3.03
N LEU A 103 -9.90 -3.58 -3.89
CA LEU A 103 -9.03 -4.09 -4.96
C LEU A 103 -7.91 -4.98 -4.38
N TRP A 104 -7.38 -4.63 -3.22
CA TRP A 104 -6.34 -5.40 -2.57
C TRP A 104 -6.90 -6.64 -1.86
N LEU A 105 -8.08 -6.54 -1.24
CA LEU A 105 -8.76 -7.70 -0.68
C LEU A 105 -9.17 -8.70 -1.75
N SER A 106 -9.62 -8.24 -2.93
CA SER A 106 -10.03 -9.09 -4.05
C SER A 106 -8.87 -9.85 -4.71
N MET A 107 -7.61 -9.56 -4.33
CA MET A 107 -6.46 -10.37 -4.75
C MET A 107 -6.30 -11.64 -3.90
N ASP A 108 -6.92 -11.70 -2.72
CA ASP A 108 -7.02 -12.91 -1.92
C ASP A 108 -8.12 -13.80 -2.51
N SER A 109 -7.77 -15.01 -2.93
CA SER A 109 -8.72 -15.98 -3.51
C SER A 109 -9.85 -16.37 -2.57
N SER A 110 -9.69 -16.15 -1.27
CA SER A 110 -10.70 -16.43 -0.25
C SER A 110 -11.67 -15.27 -0.01
N PHE A 111 -11.45 -14.11 -0.64
CA PHE A 111 -12.33 -12.95 -0.60
C PHE A 111 -13.26 -12.96 -1.82
N GLN A 112 -14.54 -13.24 -1.58
CA GLN A 112 -15.53 -13.50 -2.64
C GLN A 112 -16.51 -12.33 -2.85
N TYR A 113 -16.29 -11.20 -2.16
CA TYR A 113 -17.18 -10.04 -2.23
C TYR A 113 -16.79 -9.12 -3.39
N ASN A 114 -17.79 -8.72 -4.18
CA ASN A 114 -17.62 -7.77 -5.26
C ASN A 114 -17.59 -6.31 -4.71
N TYR A 115 -17.25 -5.36 -5.58
CA TYR A 115 -17.09 -3.96 -5.16
C TYR A 115 -18.40 -3.35 -4.65
N GLN A 116 -19.56 -3.71 -5.23
CA GLN A 116 -20.86 -3.19 -4.81
C GLN A 116 -21.24 -3.66 -3.41
N GLU A 117 -20.97 -4.92 -3.09
CA GLU A 117 -21.17 -5.46 -1.74
C GLU A 117 -20.27 -4.75 -0.73
N TRP A 118 -19.01 -4.52 -1.11
CA TRP A 118 -18.02 -3.85 -0.26
C TRP A 118 -18.41 -2.41 0.09
N ILE A 119 -18.82 -1.59 -0.88
CA ILE A 119 -19.12 -0.18 -0.60
C ILE A 119 -20.35 0.02 0.30
N VAL A 120 -21.29 -0.92 0.29
CA VAL A 120 -22.52 -0.85 1.08
C VAL A 120 -22.22 -1.16 2.55
N ASN A 121 -21.46 -2.22 2.82
CA ASN A 121 -21.09 -2.58 4.19
C ASN A 121 -19.75 -3.34 4.24
N PRO A 122 -18.61 -2.62 4.30
CA PRO A 122 -17.28 -3.25 4.39
C PRO A 122 -17.15 -4.19 5.59
N GLY A 123 -17.80 -3.86 6.71
CA GLY A 123 -17.73 -4.64 7.94
C GLY A 123 -18.34 -6.03 7.82
N ALA A 124 -19.35 -6.20 6.96
CA ALA A 124 -19.95 -7.51 6.69
C ALA A 124 -19.09 -8.39 5.77
N CYS A 125 -18.11 -7.80 5.08
CA CYS A 125 -17.25 -8.48 4.10
C CYS A 125 -15.90 -8.95 4.67
N LEU A 126 -15.61 -8.61 5.93
CA LEU A 126 -14.34 -8.92 6.61
C LEU A 126 -14.43 -10.22 7.39
#